data_AF-A0AAD1F3H9-F1
#
_entry.id   AF-A0AAD1F3H9-F1
#
_cell.length_a   1.000
_cell.length_b   1.000
_cell.length_c   1.000
_cell.angle_alpha   90.00
_cell.angle_beta   90.00
_cell.angle_gamma   90.00
#
_symmetry.space_group_name_H-M   'P 1'
#
loop_
_entity.id
_entity.type
_entity.pdbx_description
1 polymer ?
#
loop_
_entity_poly.entity_id
_entity_poly.type
_entity_poly.pdbx_seq_one_letter_code
_entity_poly.pdbx_strand_id
1 'polypeptide(L)' 'MTDALAALKLPNAVEVQTLKLLHQIELAHTADDLFRASDRAEGFVLGLETVKVLNAASIEGLYKTFEAAATARRQEHEQ' A
#
# COMPACT_ATOMS: atom_id res chain seq x y z
N MET A 1 -9.35 3.80 -6.97
CA MET A 1 -8.30 2.96 -6.35
C MET A 1 -8.52 1.46 -6.59
N THR A 2 -9.77 1.00 -6.64
CA THR A 2 -10.15 -0.42 -6.84
C THR A 2 -9.68 -1.03 -8.17
N ASP A 3 -9.73 -0.30 -9.28
CA ASP A 3 -9.39 -0.87 -10.61
C ASP A 3 -7.89 -1.18 -10.77
N ALA A 4 -7.02 -0.36 -10.16
CA ALA A 4 -5.57 -0.57 -10.20
C ALA A 4 -5.15 -1.80 -9.37
N LEU A 5 -5.81 -2.04 -8.24
CA LEU A 5 -5.54 -3.20 -7.39
C LEU A 5 -6.03 -4.51 -8.02
N ALA A 6 -7.21 -4.47 -8.65
CA ALA A 6 -7.79 -5.63 -9.35
C ALA A 6 -6.89 -6.14 -10.49
N ALA A 7 -6.14 -5.24 -11.14
CA ALA A 7 -5.21 -5.60 -12.20
C ALA A 7 -4.00 -6.44 -11.71
N LEU A 8 -3.67 -6.37 -10.41
CA LEU A 8 -2.50 -7.06 -9.84
C LEU A 8 -2.71 -8.56 -9.62
N LYS A 9 -3.95 -9.05 -9.74
CA LYS A 9 -4.33 -10.48 -9.57
C LYS A 9 -3.72 -11.11 -8.31
N LEU A 10 -3.85 -10.41 -7.19
CA LEU A 10 -3.25 -10.82 -5.92
C LEU A 10 -3.95 -12.07 -5.36
N PRO A 11 -3.22 -12.94 -4.64
CA PRO A 11 -3.87 -13.94 -3.79
C PRO A 11 -4.78 -13.25 -2.78
N ASN A 12 -5.95 -13.83 -2.49
CA ASN A 12 -6.98 -13.23 -1.64
C ASN A 12 -6.43 -12.70 -0.29
N ALA A 13 -5.58 -13.48 0.39
CA ALA A 13 -4.98 -13.06 1.66
C ALA A 13 -4.12 -11.79 1.51
N VAL A 14 -3.38 -11.68 0.39
CA VAL A 14 -2.56 -10.50 0.07
C VAL A 14 -3.44 -9.31 -0.27
N GLU A 15 -4.50 -9.51 -1.05
CA GLU A 15 -5.46 -8.47 -1.41
C GLU A 15 -6.13 -7.88 -0.16
N VAL A 16 -6.67 -8.74 0.73
CA VAL A 16 -7.29 -8.32 1.99
C VAL A 16 -6.33 -7.51 2.86
N GLN A 17 -5.09 -7.95 2.97
CA GLN A 17 -4.09 -7.22 3.76
C GLN A 17 -3.69 -5.90 3.09
N THR A 18 -3.60 -5.87 1.77
CA THR A 18 -3.33 -4.65 1.00
C THR A 18 -4.42 -3.61 1.21
N LEU A 19 -5.70 -4.00 1.12
CA LEU A 19 -6.84 -3.12 1.39
C LEU A 19 -6.84 -2.57 2.81
N LYS A 20 -6.50 -3.39 3.82
CA LYS A 20 -6.38 -2.93 5.21
C LYS A 20 -5.29 -1.87 5.37
N LEU A 21 -4.14 -2.06 4.73
CA LEU A 21 -3.03 -1.11 4.81
C LEU A 21 -3.34 0.19 4.07
N LEU A 22 -4.00 0.12 2.91
CA LEU A 22 -4.50 1.30 2.20
C LEU A 22 -5.49 2.10 3.05
N HIS A 23 -6.41 1.40 3.73
CA HIS A 23 -7.34 2.05 4.63
C HIS A 23 -6.65 2.73 5.83
N GLN A 24 -5.55 2.15 6.35
CA GLN A 24 -4.76 2.79 7.40
C GLN A 24 -4.09 4.08 6.92
N ILE A 25 -3.58 4.10 5.67
CA ILE A 25 -3.04 5.32 5.04
C ILE A 25 -4.15 6.37 4.88
N GLU A 26 -5.34 5.97 4.43
CA GLU A 26 -6.50 6.85 4.30
C GLU A 26 -7.04 7.38 5.64
N LEU A 27 -6.72 6.76 6.77
CA LEU A 27 -7.14 7.23 8.09
C LEU A 27 -6.05 7.97 8.85
N ALA A 28 -4.87 8.17 8.26
CA ALA A 28 -3.83 8.96 8.88
C ALA A 28 -4.29 10.41 9.05
N HIS A 29 -4.20 10.94 10.27
CA HIS A 29 -4.60 12.30 10.63
C HIS A 29 -3.42 13.24 10.90
N THR A 30 -2.23 12.67 11.07
CA THR A 30 -0.99 13.40 11.34
C THR A 30 0.13 12.89 10.45
N ALA A 31 1.18 13.69 10.29
CA ALA A 31 2.38 13.28 9.57
C ALA A 31 3.03 12.01 10.16
N ASP A 32 3.02 11.88 11.50
CA ASP A 32 3.54 10.70 12.19
C ASP A 32 2.69 9.45 11.95
N ASP A 33 1.36 9.59 11.93
CA ASP A 33 0.45 8.48 11.60
C ASP A 33 0.66 8.01 10.17
N LEU A 34 0.78 8.97 9.24
CA LEU A 34 1.03 8.69 7.83
C LEU A 34 2.36 7.97 7.65
N PHE A 35 3.42 8.46 8.29
CA PHE A 35 4.74 7.81 8.27
C PHE A 35 4.67 6.36 8.75
N ARG A 36 4.01 6.10 9.89
CA ARG A 36 3.86 4.74 10.43
C ARG A 36 3.02 3.82 9.55
N ALA A 37 1.96 4.35 8.92
CA ALA A 37 1.11 3.60 8.02
C ALA A 37 1.86 3.23 6.72
N SER A 38 2.60 4.18 6.15
CA SER A 38 3.47 3.97 4.98
C SER A 38 4.57 2.94 5.26
N ASP A 39 5.30 3.07 6.37
CA ASP A 39 6.37 2.14 6.76
C ASP A 39 5.85 0.70 6.90
N ARG A 40 4.67 0.53 7.51
CA ARG A 40 4.02 -0.78 7.61
C ARG A 40 3.64 -1.35 6.24
N ALA A 41 3.18 -0.51 5.32
CA ALA A 41 2.83 -0.93 3.98
C ALA A 41 4.07 -1.34 3.17
N GLU A 42 5.15 -0.57 3.24
CA GLU A 42 6.44 -0.91 2.61
C GLU A 42 7.01 -2.22 3.16
N GLY A 43 7.01 -2.39 4.49
CA GLY A 43 7.47 -3.62 5.13
C GLY A 43 6.65 -4.86 4.73
N PHE A 44 5.36 -4.69 4.49
CA PHE A 44 4.51 -5.77 3.98
C PHE A 44 4.92 -6.17 2.55
N VAL A 45 5.13 -5.21 1.64
CA VAL A 45 5.56 -5.51 0.26
C VAL A 45 6.95 -6.15 0.25
N LEU A 46 7.89 -5.65 1.06
CA LEU A 46 9.23 -6.23 1.21
C LEU A 46 9.15 -7.68 1.69
N GLY A 47 8.24 -7.98 2.62
CA GLY A 47 7.98 -9.35 3.07
C GLY A 47 7.58 -10.27 1.92
N LEU A 48 6.61 -9.84 1.09
CA LEU A 48 6.15 -10.59 -0.09
C LEU A 48 7.25 -10.79 -1.13
N GLU A 49 8.07 -9.77 -1.36
CA GLU A 49 9.22 -9.83 -2.26
C GLU A 49 10.26 -10.84 -1.75
N THR A 50 10.57 -10.79 -0.45
CA THR A 50 11.54 -11.67 0.20
C THR A 50 11.15 -13.14 0.08
N VAL A 51 9.86 -13.45 0.30
CA VAL A 51 9.36 -14.82 0.18
C VAL A 51 9.04 -15.24 -1.25
N LYS A 52 9.21 -14.34 -2.24
CA LYS A 52 9.04 -14.59 -3.68
C LYS A 52 7.68 -15.18 -4.06
N VAL A 53 6.61 -14.75 -3.37
CA VAL A 53 5.25 -15.27 -3.60
C VAL A 53 4.53 -14.56 -4.76
N LEU A 54 5.02 -13.41 -5.20
CA LEU A 54 4.50 -12.63 -6.32
C LEU A 54 5.57 -12.42 -7.39
N ASN A 55 5.13 -12.13 -8.61
CA ASN A 55 6.03 -11.69 -9.67
C ASN A 55 6.44 -10.21 -9.47
N ALA A 56 7.52 -9.80 -10.14
CA ALA A 56 8.09 -8.46 -10.01
C ALA A 56 7.09 -7.33 -10.36
N ALA A 57 6.23 -7.53 -11.37
CA ALA A 57 5.25 -6.53 -11.77
C ALA A 57 4.17 -6.33 -10.69
N SER A 58 3.73 -7.40 -10.02
CA SER A 58 2.80 -7.31 -8.89
C SER A 58 3.44 -6.63 -7.68
N ILE A 59 4.73 -6.89 -7.40
CA ILE A 59 5.48 -6.22 -6.32
C ILE A 59 5.62 -4.71 -6.61
N GLU A 60 6.07 -4.35 -7.82
CA GLU A 60 6.17 -2.94 -8.24
C GLU A 60 4.80 -2.24 -8.18
N GLY A 61 3.74 -2.93 -8.61
CA GLY A 61 2.37 -2.42 -8.55
C GLY A 61 1.89 -2.14 -7.12
N LEU A 62 2.25 -2.99 -6.15
CA LEU A 62 1.95 -2.76 -4.74
C LEU A 62 2.68 -1.52 -4.20
N TYR A 63 3.99 -1.39 -4.45
CA TYR A 63 4.75 -0.20 -4.04
C TYR A 63 4.15 1.09 -4.62
N LYS A 64 3.86 1.11 -5.92
CA LYS A 64 3.25 2.29 -6.57
C LYS A 64 1.88 2.62 -6.00
N THR A 65 1.08 1.62 -5.65
CA THR A 65 -0.26 1.84 -5.10
C THR A 65 -0.19 2.43 -3.70
N PHE A 66 0.68 1.92 -2.83
CA PHE A 66 0.87 2.48 -1.49
C PHE A 66 1.47 3.89 -1.54
N GLU A 67 2.46 4.13 -2.42
CA GLU A 67 3.06 5.45 -2.60
C GLU A 67 2.04 6.48 -3.09
N ALA A 68 1.20 6.11 -4.06
CA ALA A 68 0.15 6.99 -4.55
C ALA A 68 -0.87 7.35 -3.46
N ALA A 69 -1.27 6.38 -2.63
CA ALA A 69 -2.18 6.63 -1.50
C ALA A 69 -1.54 7.54 -0.45
N ALA A 70 -0.27 7.30 -0.11
CA ALA A 70 0.45 8.11 0.87
C ALA A 70 0.68 9.55 0.38
N THR A 71 1.02 9.71 -0.90
CA THR A 71 1.17 11.03 -1.55
C THR A 71 -0.15 11.79 -1.53
N ALA A 72 -1.26 11.15 -1.91
CA ALA A 72 -2.58 11.80 -1.88
C ALA A 72 -2.95 12.26 -0.46
N ARG A 73 -2.77 11.40 0.55
CA ARG A 73 -3.02 11.75 1.95
C ARG A 73 -2.15 12.90 2.45
N ARG A 74 -0.88 12.93 2.07
CA ARG A 74 0.05 14.01 2.44
C ARG A 74 -0.42 15.35 1.87
N GLN A 75 -0.85 15.37 0.62
CA GLN A 75 -1.37 16.58 -0.03
C GLN A 75 -2.64 17.09 0.65
N GLU A 76 -3.52 16.20 1.12
CA GLU A 76 -4.70 16.57 1.90
C GLU A 76 -4.37 17.22 3.25
N HIS A 77 -3.23 16.88 3.88
CA HIS A 77 -2.79 17.50 5.13
C HIS A 77 -2.14 18.88 4.94
N GLU A 78 -1.68 19.20 3.74
CA GLU A 78 -1.04 20.47 3.41
C GLU A 78 -2.06 21.57 3.02
N GLN A 79 -3.34 21.22 2.89
CA GLN A 79 -4.45 22.13 2.55
C GLN A 79 -5.17 22.65 3.79
#